data_AF-E9H2D8-F1
#
_entry.id   AF-E9H2D8-F1
#
_cell.length_a   1.000
_cell.length_b   1.000
_cell.length_c   1.000
_cell.angle_alpha   90.00
_cell.angle_beta   90.00
_cell.angle_gamma   90.00
#
_symmetry.space_group_name_H-M   'P 1'
#
loop_
_entity.id
_entity.type
_entity.pdbx_description
1 polymer ?
#
loop_
_entity_poly.entity_id
_entity_poly.type
_entity_poly.pdbx_seq_one_letter_code
_entity_poly.pdbx_strand_id
1 'polypeptide(L)'
;MTNARHILGMETTIDYLKELLSKEFDMNVKERTAVKILKKDVENARHINKCLIEQLQKAQAEKTEVNSALQYVLAVQHELSVNQKELVDAKSELVTAQNSISDLKAANAFLESKLADLQLQDEEKGPDTSSETVKTASIPRECSEKSLLEEKQTDYETLKSQYDLLKVELDSTVQMKNIVTCMFKELSKKHLYMIEYSGEQMYIDYEEKHAEFKGKLNSLKEDSTYEKQCSLIEQTLGCLEQQLKLLEDFREDFRIRIELLMCRIDQEFALVSDLSIRARKPSFEIPVDDFDQLLQVIAQIGGLELDEKLNPKKIDPHSE
;
A
#
# COMPACT_ATOMS: atom_id res chain seq x y z
N MET A 1 -30.06 96.90 14.60
CA MET A 1 -30.33 96.23 13.33
C MET A 1 -29.32 95.12 13.15
N THR A 2 -29.76 93.87 13.07
CA THR A 2 -28.87 92.72 12.90
C THR A 2 -28.31 92.71 11.47
N ASN A 3 -26.99 92.54 11.32
CA ASN A 3 -26.29 92.70 10.05
C ASN A 3 -26.58 91.49 9.13
N ALA A 4 -27.23 91.71 7.99
CA ALA A 4 -27.68 90.65 7.07
C ALA A 4 -26.55 89.72 6.57
N ARG A 5 -25.31 90.22 6.48
CA ARG A 5 -24.13 89.38 6.15
C ARG A 5 -23.85 88.33 7.22
N HIS A 6 -24.11 88.66 8.49
CA HIS A 6 -23.89 87.73 9.59
C HIS A 6 -24.91 86.58 9.56
N ILE A 7 -26.16 86.88 9.19
CA ILE A 7 -27.23 85.88 9.04
C ILE A 7 -26.89 84.91 7.89
N LEU A 8 -26.49 85.44 6.72
CA LEU A 8 -26.10 84.62 5.57
C LEU A 8 -24.88 83.73 5.87
N GLY A 9 -23.90 84.24 6.63
CA GLY A 9 -22.76 83.45 7.11
C GLY A 9 -23.17 82.31 8.05
N MET A 10 -24.18 82.53 8.89
CA MET A 10 -24.74 81.48 9.75
C MET A 10 -25.53 80.44 8.96
N GLU A 11 -26.33 80.85 7.97
CA GLU A 11 -27.10 79.94 7.11
C GLU A 11 -26.19 79.00 6.29
N THR A 12 -25.16 79.56 5.65
CA THR A 12 -24.14 78.77 4.93
C THR A 12 -23.40 77.79 5.84
N THR A 13 -23.07 78.19 7.07
CA THR A 13 -22.47 77.29 8.06
C THR A 13 -23.43 76.17 8.47
N ILE A 14 -24.71 76.49 8.67
CA ILE A 14 -25.74 75.51 9.02
C ILE A 14 -25.90 74.48 7.90
N ASP A 15 -25.93 74.90 6.64
CA ASP A 15 -26.08 73.97 5.52
C ASP A 15 -24.86 73.09 5.32
N TYR A 16 -23.65 73.63 5.51
CA TYR A 16 -22.42 72.82 5.53
C TYR A 16 -22.43 71.78 6.66
N LEU A 17 -22.88 72.16 7.86
CA LEU A 17 -23.00 71.24 9.00
C LEU A 17 -24.04 70.14 8.75
N LYS A 18 -25.17 70.46 8.09
CA LYS A 18 -26.15 69.45 7.70
C LYS A 18 -25.56 68.45 6.71
N GLU A 19 -24.82 68.92 5.71
CA GLU A 19 -24.18 68.05 4.71
C GLU A 19 -23.15 67.13 5.36
N LEU A 20 -22.32 67.65 6.27
CA LEU A 20 -21.38 66.87 7.06
C LEU A 20 -22.10 65.81 7.90
N LEU A 21 -23.18 66.19 8.59
CA LEU A 21 -23.95 65.29 9.43
C LEU A 21 -24.58 64.16 8.61
N SER A 22 -25.13 64.47 7.43
CA SER A 22 -25.66 63.47 6.49
C SER A 22 -24.59 62.49 6.04
N LYS A 23 -23.39 62.97 5.66
CA LYS A 23 -22.26 62.11 5.27
C LYS A 23 -21.83 61.19 6.42
N GLU A 24 -21.78 61.71 7.64
CA GLU A 24 -21.42 60.94 8.84
C GLU A 24 -22.46 59.85 9.14
N PHE A 25 -23.76 60.16 9.02
CA PHE A 25 -24.82 59.16 9.17
C PHE A 25 -24.73 58.06 8.11
N ASP A 26 -24.55 58.42 6.85
CA ASP A 26 -24.40 57.45 5.75
C ASP A 26 -23.18 56.55 5.95
N MET A 27 -22.06 57.12 6.41
CA MET A 27 -20.85 56.37 6.74
C MET A 27 -21.10 55.40 7.89
N ASN A 28 -21.76 55.84 8.96
CA ASN A 28 -22.07 54.99 10.12
C ASN A 28 -23.01 53.82 9.75
N VAL A 29 -23.98 54.06 8.87
CA VAL A 29 -24.86 52.98 8.35
C VAL A 29 -24.06 51.96 7.54
N LYS A 30 -23.15 52.42 6.67
CA LYS A 30 -22.25 51.53 5.91
C LYS A 30 -21.35 50.71 6.83
N GLU A 31 -20.74 51.35 7.82
CA GLU A 31 -19.87 50.68 8.81
C GLU A 31 -20.65 49.62 9.59
N ARG A 32 -21.84 49.95 10.12
CA ARG A 32 -22.68 48.96 10.83
C ARG A 32 -23.05 47.77 9.94
N THR A 33 -23.28 48.01 8.65
CA THR A 33 -23.60 46.95 7.70
C THR A 33 -22.39 46.06 7.45
N ALA A 34 -21.21 46.65 7.24
CA ALA A 34 -19.95 45.92 7.10
C ALA A 34 -19.64 45.07 8.34
N VAL A 35 -19.81 45.63 9.55
CA VAL A 35 -19.60 44.91 10.81
C VAL A 35 -20.53 43.70 10.94
N LYS A 36 -21.80 43.81 10.52
CA LYS A 36 -22.74 42.67 10.53
C LYS A 36 -22.31 41.55 9.58
N ILE A 37 -21.83 41.91 8.38
CA ILE A 37 -21.34 40.94 7.39
C ILE A 37 -20.10 40.23 7.95
N LEU A 38 -19.11 40.99 8.41
CA LEU A 38 -17.88 40.45 8.99
C LEU A 38 -18.17 39.54 10.20
N LYS A 39 -19.14 39.90 11.05
CA LYS A 39 -19.53 39.06 12.17
C LYS A 39 -20.07 37.70 11.71
N LYS A 40 -20.90 37.68 10.66
CA LYS A 40 -21.42 36.44 10.08
C LYS A 40 -20.30 35.60 9.46
N ASP A 41 -19.36 36.22 8.77
CA ASP A 41 -18.22 35.52 8.17
C ASP A 41 -17.31 34.90 9.24
N VAL A 42 -17.08 35.61 10.35
CA VAL A 42 -16.33 35.07 11.50
C VAL A 42 -17.05 33.89 12.15
N GLU A 43 -18.38 33.95 12.30
CA GLU A 43 -19.18 32.84 12.83
C GLU A 43 -19.12 31.61 11.90
N ASN A 44 -19.21 31.80 10.58
CA ASN A 44 -19.04 30.74 9.59
C ASN A 44 -17.63 30.13 9.66
N ALA A 45 -16.59 30.95 9.70
CA ALA A 45 -15.21 30.49 9.80
C ALA A 45 -14.97 29.69 11.09
N ARG A 46 -15.56 30.10 12.22
CA ARG A 46 -15.51 29.34 13.48
C ARG A 46 -16.20 27.99 13.37
N HIS A 47 -17.34 27.91 12.70
CA HIS A 47 -18.03 26.65 12.48
C HIS A 47 -17.18 25.70 11.63
N ILE A 48 -16.62 26.19 10.52
CA ILE A 48 -15.76 25.39 9.64
C ILE A 48 -14.54 24.87 10.42
N ASN A 49 -13.88 25.74 11.18
CA ASN A 49 -12.72 25.38 11.99
C ASN A 49 -13.08 24.29 13.02
N LYS A 50 -14.23 24.39 13.68
CA LYS A 50 -14.70 23.35 14.61
C LYS A 50 -14.86 21.99 13.91
N CYS A 51 -15.49 21.96 12.73
CA CYS A 51 -15.65 20.73 11.96
C CYS A 51 -14.29 20.13 11.54
N LEU A 52 -13.34 20.97 11.12
CA LEU A 52 -12.00 20.53 10.75
C LEU A 52 -11.23 19.94 11.95
N ILE A 53 -11.36 20.53 13.14
CA ILE A 53 -10.75 20.00 14.37
C ILE A 53 -11.33 18.62 14.70
N GLU A 54 -12.65 18.45 14.61
CA GLU A 54 -13.31 17.15 14.85
C GLU A 54 -12.86 16.08 13.85
N GLN A 55 -12.74 16.43 12.57
CA GLN A 55 -12.20 15.53 11.54
C GLN A 55 -10.75 15.15 11.81
N LEU A 56 -9.91 16.11 12.23
CA LEU A 56 -8.51 15.86 12.54
C LEU A 56 -8.34 14.93 13.75
N GLN A 57 -9.16 15.11 14.79
CA GLN A 57 -9.18 14.21 15.94
C GLN A 57 -9.59 12.79 15.55
N LYS A 58 -10.60 12.65 14.68
CA LYS A 58 -11.05 11.33 14.19
C LYS A 58 -9.96 10.63 13.38
N ALA A 59 -9.34 11.32 12.43
CA ALA A 59 -8.25 10.78 11.63
C ALA A 59 -7.04 10.37 12.49
N GLN A 60 -6.77 11.13 13.56
CA GLN A 60 -5.68 10.82 14.48
C GLN A 60 -5.97 9.56 15.33
N ALA A 61 -7.22 9.35 15.74
CA ALA A 61 -7.63 8.12 16.42
C ALA A 61 -7.51 6.90 15.48
N GLU A 62 -8.00 7.01 14.25
CA GLU A 62 -7.88 5.95 13.24
C GLU A 62 -6.39 5.62 12.96
N LYS A 63 -5.52 6.63 12.87
CA LYS A 63 -4.07 6.42 12.73
C LYS A 63 -3.47 5.64 13.90
N THR A 64 -3.88 5.91 15.14
CA THR A 64 -3.38 5.19 16.31
C THR A 64 -3.81 3.72 16.31
N GLU A 65 -5.05 3.44 15.89
CA GLU A 65 -5.56 2.09 15.76
C GLU A 65 -4.79 1.30 14.68
N VAL A 66 -4.59 1.90 13.50
CA VAL A 66 -3.80 1.29 12.42
C VAL A 66 -2.36 1.00 12.87
N ASN A 67 -1.72 1.92 13.59
CA ASN A 67 -0.38 1.70 14.12
C ASN A 67 -0.31 0.54 15.12
N SER A 68 -1.32 0.38 15.97
CA SER A 68 -1.37 -0.75 16.91
C SER A 68 -1.52 -2.10 16.17
N ALA A 69 -2.36 -2.13 15.13
CA ALA A 69 -2.52 -3.31 14.28
C ALA A 69 -1.22 -3.64 13.53
N LEU A 70 -0.51 -2.62 13.04
CA LEU A 70 0.78 -2.81 12.36
C LEU A 70 1.84 -3.40 13.29
N GLN A 71 1.92 -2.92 14.54
CA GLN A 71 2.84 -3.49 15.54
C GLN A 71 2.55 -4.97 15.81
N TYR A 72 1.27 -5.34 15.90
CA TYR A 72 0.87 -6.74 16.06
C TYR A 72 1.31 -7.60 14.87
N VAL A 73 1.09 -7.12 13.64
CA VAL A 73 1.50 -7.83 12.41
C VAL A 73 3.02 -8.03 12.36
N LEU A 74 3.79 -6.99 12.71
CA LEU A 74 5.25 -7.09 12.74
C LEU A 74 5.74 -8.11 13.78
N ALA A 75 5.08 -8.19 14.93
CA ALA A 75 5.39 -9.20 15.94
C ALA A 75 5.12 -10.62 15.42
N VAL A 76 3.97 -10.85 14.78
CA VAL A 76 3.65 -12.17 14.20
C VAL A 76 4.61 -12.53 13.06
N GLN A 77 5.01 -11.57 12.23
CA GLN A 77 5.99 -11.81 11.17
C GLN A 77 7.36 -12.22 11.72
N HIS A 78 7.78 -11.62 12.83
CA HIS A 78 9.01 -12.03 13.51
C HIS A 78 8.92 -13.47 14.02
N GLU A 79 7.81 -13.83 14.67
CA GLU A 79 7.57 -15.20 15.17
C GLU A 79 7.54 -16.22 14.04
N LEU A 80 6.88 -15.90 12.91
CA LEU A 80 6.87 -16.77 11.73
C LEU A 80 8.26 -16.96 11.13
N SER A 81 9.10 -15.92 11.13
CA SER A 81 10.49 -16.03 10.67
C SER A 81 11.32 -16.93 11.58
N VAL A 82 11.08 -16.92 12.90
CA VAL A 82 11.75 -17.82 13.85
C VAL A 82 11.31 -19.26 13.58
N ASN A 83 10.02 -19.52 13.48
CA ASN A 83 9.48 -20.86 13.20
C ASN A 83 9.97 -21.42 11.86
N GLN A 84 10.11 -20.55 10.85
CA GLN A 84 10.62 -20.98 9.55
C GLN A 84 12.10 -21.39 9.60
N LYS A 85 12.90 -20.75 10.46
CA LYS A 85 14.27 -21.18 10.71
C LYS A 85 14.30 -22.54 11.41
N GLU A 86 13.49 -22.71 12.46
CA GLU A 86 13.38 -23.99 13.19
C GLU A 86 12.96 -25.14 12.26
N LEU A 87 12.03 -24.88 11.33
CA LEU A 87 11.63 -25.87 10.31
C LEU A 87 12.78 -26.27 9.38
N VAL A 88 13.62 -25.32 8.98
CA VAL A 88 14.80 -25.61 8.13
C VAL A 88 15.82 -26.45 8.91
N ASP A 89 16.06 -26.10 10.17
CA ASP A 89 16.96 -26.84 11.05
C ASP A 89 16.45 -28.28 11.25
N ALA A 90 15.17 -28.46 11.58
CA ALA A 90 14.55 -29.78 11.72
C ALA A 90 14.60 -30.63 10.42
N LYS A 91 14.43 -29.99 9.26
CA LYS A 91 14.59 -30.69 7.96
C LYS A 91 16.02 -31.15 7.73
N SER A 92 17.01 -30.35 8.12
CA SER A 92 18.41 -30.75 8.05
C SER A 92 18.70 -31.95 8.93
N GLU A 93 18.20 -31.95 10.17
CA GLU A 93 18.34 -33.07 11.10
C GLU A 93 17.68 -34.35 10.56
N LEU A 94 16.48 -34.24 9.97
CA LEU A 94 15.79 -35.36 9.33
C LEU A 94 16.64 -36.00 8.22
N VAL A 95 17.25 -35.19 7.35
CA VAL A 95 18.13 -35.69 6.28
C VAL A 95 19.33 -36.43 6.88
N THR A 96 19.94 -35.91 7.94
CA THR A 96 21.06 -36.59 8.60
C THR A 96 20.64 -37.93 9.19
N ALA A 97 19.50 -38.01 9.87
CA ALA A 97 18.98 -39.24 10.45
C ALA A 97 18.65 -40.27 9.35
N GLN A 98 18.08 -39.83 8.22
CA GLN A 98 17.73 -40.70 7.10
C GLN A 98 18.96 -41.30 6.40
N ASN A 99 20.05 -40.53 6.30
CA ASN A 99 21.34 -41.04 5.84
C ASN A 99 21.89 -42.10 6.80
N SER A 100 21.89 -41.83 8.12
CA SER A 100 22.35 -42.81 9.12
C SER A 100 21.54 -44.11 9.10
N ILE A 101 20.22 -44.04 8.89
CA ILE A 101 19.38 -45.24 8.74
C ILE A 101 19.78 -46.03 7.48
N SER A 102 20.08 -45.33 6.38
CA SER A 102 20.50 -45.98 5.13
C SER A 102 21.85 -46.69 5.29
N ASP A 103 22.80 -46.06 5.97
CA ASP A 103 24.10 -46.66 6.30
C ASP A 103 23.94 -47.90 7.19
N LEU A 104 23.10 -47.81 8.23
CA LEU A 104 22.80 -48.93 9.11
C LEU A 104 22.13 -50.09 8.37
N LYS A 105 21.19 -49.81 7.45
CA LYS A 105 20.57 -50.85 6.61
C LYS A 105 21.59 -51.56 5.72
N ALA A 106 22.52 -50.82 5.12
CA ALA A 106 23.59 -51.40 4.31
C ALA A 106 24.52 -52.29 5.16
N ALA A 107 24.89 -51.85 6.36
CA ALA A 107 25.68 -52.64 7.29
C ALA A 107 24.95 -53.92 7.73
N ASN A 108 23.64 -53.84 7.98
CA ASN A 108 22.84 -54.99 8.38
C ASN A 108 22.73 -56.02 7.26
N ALA A 109 22.47 -55.58 6.02
CA ALA A 109 22.44 -56.46 4.85
C ALA A 109 23.80 -57.17 4.63
N PHE A 110 24.92 -56.48 4.87
CA PHE A 110 26.25 -57.08 4.82
C PHE A 110 26.44 -58.16 5.89
N LEU A 111 25.99 -57.91 7.12
CA LEU A 111 26.05 -58.89 8.21
C LEU A 111 25.16 -60.11 7.96
N GLU A 112 23.96 -59.91 7.43
CA GLU A 112 23.04 -60.98 7.03
C GLU A 112 23.67 -61.87 5.94
N SER A 113 24.28 -61.27 4.91
CA SER A 113 25.03 -62.03 3.89
C SER A 113 26.17 -62.85 4.51
N LYS A 114 26.92 -62.26 5.42
CA LYS A 114 28.06 -62.93 6.07
C LYS A 114 27.62 -64.07 6.99
N LEU A 115 26.46 -63.94 7.64
CA LEU A 115 25.84 -65.00 8.43
C LEU A 115 25.40 -66.17 7.53
N ALA A 116 24.79 -65.88 6.38
CA ALA A 116 24.41 -66.90 5.40
C ALA A 116 25.64 -67.66 4.87
N ASP A 117 26.74 -66.96 4.58
CA ASP A 117 27.99 -67.59 4.14
C ASP A 117 28.60 -68.51 5.22
N LEU A 118 28.53 -68.13 6.49
CA LEU A 118 29.03 -68.95 7.61
C LEU A 118 28.15 -70.18 7.86
N GLN A 119 26.82 -70.07 7.72
CA GLN A 119 25.91 -71.22 7.81
C GLN A 119 26.18 -72.26 6.73
N LEU A 120 26.51 -71.84 5.51
CA LEU A 120 26.91 -72.75 4.42
C LEU A 120 28.24 -73.46 4.70
N GLN A 121 29.18 -72.82 5.41
CA GLN A 121 30.45 -73.44 5.80
C GLN A 121 30.33 -74.47 6.93
N ASP A 122 29.35 -74.32 7.83
CA ASP A 122 29.06 -75.31 8.87
C ASP A 122 28.38 -76.57 8.31
N GLU A 123 27.63 -76.47 7.20
CA GLU A 123 27.05 -77.65 6.52
C GLU A 123 28.09 -78.47 5.73
N GLU A 124 29.19 -77.86 5.26
CA GLU A 124 30.30 -78.56 4.57
C GLU A 124 31.29 -79.24 5.54
N LYS A 125 31.29 -78.90 6.83
CA LYS A 125 32.07 -79.60 7.87
C LYS A 125 31.18 -80.55 8.67
N GLY A 126 30.92 -81.72 8.11
CA GLY A 126 30.30 -82.83 8.84
C GLY A 126 31.10 -83.21 10.11
N PRO A 127 30.44 -83.50 11.25
CA PRO A 127 31.11 -84.07 12.41
C PRO A 127 31.13 -85.60 12.32
N ASP A 128 32.32 -86.18 12.23
CA ASP A 128 32.53 -87.62 12.41
C ASP A 128 32.55 -88.00 13.91
N THR A 129 31.53 -88.78 14.29
CA THR A 129 31.49 -89.90 15.26
C THR A 129 31.65 -89.71 16.79
N SER A 130 30.60 -90.22 17.47
CA SER A 130 30.55 -91.05 18.70
C SER A 130 30.37 -90.41 20.09
N SER A 131 29.24 -90.72 20.76
CA SER A 131 29.16 -91.50 22.02
C SER A 131 27.72 -91.51 22.60
N GLU A 132 27.48 -92.51 23.46
CA GLU A 132 26.22 -93.10 23.92
C GLU A 132 25.34 -92.28 24.88
N THR A 133 24.04 -92.60 24.82
CA THR A 133 23.02 -92.67 25.91
C THR A 133 22.83 -91.47 26.86
N VAL A 134 21.58 -90.95 26.92
CA VAL A 134 20.62 -91.13 28.03
C VAL A 134 19.35 -90.30 27.75
N LYS A 135 18.22 -90.83 28.24
CA LYS A 135 16.82 -90.39 28.20
C LYS A 135 16.56 -88.91 28.55
N THR A 136 15.28 -88.55 28.35
CA THR A 136 14.54 -87.35 28.83
C THR A 136 14.89 -86.06 28.08
N ALA A 137 13.98 -85.23 27.58
CA ALA A 137 12.60 -84.99 27.98
C ALA A 137 11.77 -84.49 26.78
N SER A 138 10.49 -84.86 26.75
CA SER A 138 9.45 -84.20 25.97
C SER A 138 9.45 -82.70 26.26
N ILE A 139 9.69 -81.85 25.25
CA ILE A 139 9.41 -80.40 25.31
C ILE A 139 8.27 -80.12 24.31
N PRO A 140 7.20 -79.42 24.70
CA PRO A 140 5.95 -79.39 23.95
C PRO A 140 6.04 -78.43 22.76
N ARG A 141 5.53 -78.88 21.60
CA ARG A 141 5.51 -78.16 20.32
C ARG A 141 4.31 -77.18 20.20
N GLU A 142 3.78 -76.68 21.31
CA GLU A 142 2.53 -75.87 21.35
C GLU A 142 2.72 -74.42 21.83
N CYS A 143 3.97 -73.93 21.98
CA CYS A 143 4.23 -72.59 22.54
C CYS A 143 4.56 -71.50 21.50
N SER A 144 4.52 -71.78 20.19
CA SER A 144 4.90 -70.81 19.15
C SER A 144 3.73 -70.01 18.59
N GLU A 145 2.52 -70.58 18.47
CA GLU A 145 1.38 -69.90 17.84
C GLU A 145 0.76 -68.79 18.70
N LYS A 146 0.75 -68.96 20.04
CA LYS A 146 0.30 -67.89 20.96
C LYS A 146 1.28 -66.72 21.02
N SER A 147 2.58 -67.01 21.03
CA SER A 147 3.65 -66.00 20.97
C SER A 147 3.55 -65.18 19.68
N LEU A 148 3.33 -65.84 18.53
CA LEU A 148 3.15 -65.18 17.23
C LEU A 148 1.86 -64.37 17.12
N LEU A 149 0.78 -64.80 17.78
CA LEU A 149 -0.47 -64.03 17.84
C LEU A 149 -0.34 -62.79 18.74
N GLU A 150 0.30 -62.92 19.90
CA GLU A 150 0.58 -61.78 20.80
C GLU A 150 1.49 -60.76 20.12
N GLU A 151 2.53 -61.21 19.42
CA GLU A 151 3.48 -60.36 18.69
C GLU A 151 2.78 -59.57 17.56
N LYS A 152 1.92 -60.22 16.78
CA LYS A 152 1.08 -59.56 15.76
C LYS A 152 0.03 -58.61 16.34
N GLN A 153 -0.49 -58.92 17.53
CA GLN A 153 -1.42 -58.05 18.25
C GLN A 153 -0.70 -56.77 18.70
N THR A 154 0.51 -56.89 19.26
CA THR A 154 1.34 -55.74 19.64
C THR A 154 1.78 -54.91 18.44
N ASP A 155 2.10 -55.53 17.30
CA ASP A 155 2.42 -54.80 16.07
C ASP A 155 1.23 -53.99 15.56
N TYR A 156 0.02 -54.58 15.59
CA TYR A 156 -1.21 -53.90 15.20
C TYR A 156 -1.54 -52.73 16.12
N GLU A 157 -1.44 -52.91 17.43
CA GLU A 157 -1.67 -51.84 18.41
C GLU A 157 -0.66 -50.70 18.26
N THR A 158 0.61 -51.03 18.00
CA THR A 158 1.67 -50.06 17.75
C THR A 158 1.40 -49.27 16.46
N LEU A 159 1.02 -49.95 15.37
CA LEU A 159 0.71 -49.31 14.10
C LEU A 159 -0.54 -48.42 14.19
N LYS A 160 -1.56 -48.85 14.94
CA LYS A 160 -2.76 -48.06 15.21
C LYS A 160 -2.42 -46.79 16.00
N SER A 161 -1.59 -46.91 17.03
CA SER A 161 -1.12 -45.76 17.82
C SER A 161 -0.34 -44.76 16.94
N GLN A 162 0.54 -45.25 16.05
CA GLN A 162 1.25 -44.40 15.09
C GLN A 162 0.30 -43.71 14.10
N TYR A 163 -0.71 -44.42 13.60
CA TYR A 163 -1.72 -43.86 12.71
C TYR A 163 -2.54 -42.76 13.40
N ASP A 164 -2.99 -43.00 14.63
CA ASP A 164 -3.77 -42.04 15.41
C ASP A 164 -2.94 -40.78 15.70
N LEU A 165 -1.64 -40.93 15.99
CA LEU A 165 -0.71 -39.81 16.14
C LEU A 165 -0.56 -39.00 14.84
N LEU A 166 -0.33 -39.68 13.71
CA LEU A 166 -0.19 -39.03 12.39
C LEU A 166 -1.46 -38.29 11.99
N LYS A 167 -2.63 -38.84 12.34
CA LYS A 167 -3.93 -38.21 12.07
C LYS A 167 -4.09 -36.92 12.86
N VAL A 168 -3.74 -36.91 14.14
CA VAL A 168 -3.76 -35.70 14.98
C VAL A 168 -2.80 -34.64 14.44
N GLU A 169 -1.61 -35.05 14.00
CA GLU A 169 -0.62 -34.14 13.40
C GLU A 169 -1.12 -33.53 12.07
N LEU A 170 -1.76 -34.35 11.23
CA LEU A 170 -2.38 -33.88 9.99
C LEU A 170 -3.53 -32.90 10.26
N ASP A 171 -4.42 -33.21 11.20
CA ASP A 171 -5.53 -32.33 11.58
C ASP A 171 -5.01 -30.98 12.10
N SER A 172 -3.97 -31.00 12.95
CA SER A 172 -3.28 -29.80 13.42
C SER A 172 -2.66 -29.00 12.27
N THR A 173 -1.99 -29.68 11.34
CA THR A 173 -1.37 -29.04 10.15
C THR A 173 -2.42 -28.38 9.25
N VAL A 174 -3.57 -29.03 9.05
CA VAL A 174 -4.68 -28.47 8.26
C VAL A 174 -5.27 -27.24 8.96
N GLN A 175 -5.43 -27.26 10.28
CA GLN A 175 -5.86 -26.09 11.04
C GLN A 175 -4.85 -24.94 10.92
N MET A 176 -3.56 -25.21 11.06
CA MET A 176 -2.51 -24.21 10.93
C MET A 176 -2.49 -23.60 9.53
N LYS A 177 -2.62 -24.43 8.48
CA LYS A 177 -2.75 -23.95 7.11
C LYS A 177 -3.92 -22.97 6.97
N ASN A 178 -5.09 -23.29 7.53
CA ASN A 178 -6.26 -22.41 7.44
C ASN A 178 -6.01 -21.06 8.13
N ILE A 179 -5.39 -21.07 9.31
CA ILE A 179 -5.03 -19.83 10.03
C ILE A 179 -4.07 -18.99 9.19
N VAL A 180 -3.00 -19.58 8.67
CA VAL A 180 -2.00 -18.88 7.84
C VAL A 180 -2.63 -18.34 6.56
N THR A 181 -3.50 -19.10 5.90
CA THR A 181 -4.23 -18.63 4.71
C THR A 181 -5.12 -17.42 5.03
N CYS A 182 -5.89 -17.47 6.13
CA CYS A 182 -6.71 -16.34 6.56
C CYS A 182 -5.86 -15.09 6.84
N MET A 183 -4.75 -15.24 7.56
CA MET A 183 -3.82 -14.15 7.84
C MET A 183 -3.21 -13.58 6.55
N PHE A 184 -2.77 -14.44 5.64
CA PHE A 184 -2.21 -14.00 4.35
C PHE A 184 -3.23 -13.20 3.56
N LYS A 185 -4.51 -13.63 3.50
CA LYS A 185 -5.57 -12.89 2.82
C LYS A 185 -5.75 -11.50 3.41
N GLU A 186 -5.92 -11.39 4.73
CA GLU A 186 -6.13 -10.09 5.38
C GLU A 186 -4.93 -9.14 5.20
N LEU A 187 -3.71 -9.65 5.39
CA LEU A 187 -2.49 -8.86 5.22
C LEU A 187 -2.30 -8.40 3.78
N SER A 188 -2.55 -9.29 2.82
CA SER A 188 -2.45 -8.96 1.39
C SER A 188 -3.44 -7.87 1.00
N LYS A 189 -4.69 -7.94 1.50
CA LYS A 189 -5.68 -6.90 1.27
C LYS A 189 -5.27 -5.57 1.89
N LYS A 190 -4.84 -5.58 3.16
CA LYS A 190 -4.34 -4.35 3.83
C LYS A 190 -3.17 -3.73 3.04
N HIS A 191 -2.26 -4.56 2.53
CA HIS A 191 -1.15 -4.09 1.70
C HIS A 191 -1.64 -3.44 0.40
N LEU A 192 -2.58 -4.07 -0.30
CA LEU A 192 -3.15 -3.51 -1.53
C LEU A 192 -3.92 -2.20 -1.29
N TYR A 193 -4.65 -2.06 -0.17
CA TYR A 193 -5.28 -0.79 0.21
C TYR A 193 -4.25 0.33 0.42
N MET A 194 -3.12 0.02 1.07
CA MET A 194 -2.03 0.99 1.23
C MET A 194 -1.41 1.38 -0.11
N ILE A 195 -1.26 0.44 -1.04
CA ILE A 195 -0.79 0.70 -2.40
C ILE A 195 -1.78 1.60 -3.14
N GLU A 196 -3.07 1.30 -3.09
CA GLU A 196 -4.15 2.11 -3.69
C GLU A 196 -4.10 3.55 -3.18
N TYR A 197 -4.08 3.73 -1.86
CA TYR A 197 -4.00 5.04 -1.22
C TYR A 197 -2.75 5.83 -1.66
N SER A 198 -1.58 5.17 -1.72
CA SER A 198 -0.35 5.82 -2.17
C SER A 198 -0.39 6.24 -3.65
N GLY A 199 -1.03 5.43 -4.49
CA GLY A 199 -1.22 5.74 -5.91
C GLY A 199 -2.19 6.89 -6.12
N GLU A 200 -3.29 6.87 -5.37
CA GLU A 200 -4.29 7.93 -5.34
C GLU A 200 -3.68 9.27 -4.95
N GLN A 201 -2.86 9.31 -3.89
CA GLN A 201 -2.18 10.54 -3.48
C GLN A 201 -1.27 11.08 -4.59
N MET A 202 -0.53 10.20 -5.28
CA MET A 202 0.30 10.62 -6.42
C MET A 202 -0.54 11.25 -7.54
N TYR A 203 -1.72 10.71 -7.84
CA TYR A 203 -2.61 11.28 -8.87
C TYR A 203 -3.21 12.62 -8.42
N ILE A 204 -3.59 12.77 -7.15
CA ILE A 204 -4.03 14.05 -6.57
C ILE A 204 -2.93 15.11 -6.69
N ASP A 205 -1.68 14.77 -6.35
CA ASP A 205 -0.56 15.70 -6.47
C ASP A 205 -0.37 16.19 -7.92
N TYR A 206 -0.63 15.34 -8.92
CA TYR A 206 -0.63 15.75 -10.32
C TYR A 206 -1.81 16.67 -10.65
N GLU A 207 -3.03 16.35 -10.21
CA GLU A 207 -4.22 17.19 -10.42
C GLU A 207 -4.03 18.60 -9.82
N GLU A 208 -3.50 18.70 -8.60
CA GLU A 208 -3.24 19.97 -7.93
C GLU A 208 -2.24 20.84 -8.71
N LYS A 209 -1.14 20.25 -9.17
CA LYS A 209 -0.13 20.98 -9.97
C LYS A 209 -0.69 21.44 -11.32
N HIS A 210 -1.54 20.63 -11.96
CA HIS A 210 -2.25 21.05 -13.18
C HIS A 210 -3.22 22.19 -12.90
N ALA A 211 -3.98 22.13 -11.80
CA ALA A 211 -4.92 23.17 -11.43
C ALA A 211 -4.22 24.50 -11.14
N GLU A 212 -3.11 24.48 -10.41
CA GLU A 212 -2.28 25.66 -10.15
C GLU A 212 -1.75 26.26 -11.46
N PHE A 213 -1.20 25.44 -12.33
CA PHE A 213 -0.63 25.89 -13.61
C PHE A 213 -1.71 26.44 -14.56
N LYS A 214 -2.87 25.78 -14.67
CA LYS A 214 -4.03 26.30 -15.42
C LYS A 214 -4.48 27.66 -14.86
N GLY A 215 -4.49 27.81 -13.54
CA GLY A 215 -4.80 29.08 -12.88
C GLY A 215 -3.85 30.21 -13.32
N LYS A 216 -2.54 29.96 -13.28
CA LYS A 216 -1.52 30.91 -13.74
C LYS A 216 -1.65 31.26 -15.23
N LEU A 217 -1.92 30.27 -16.09
CA LEU A 217 -2.15 30.48 -17.52
C LEU A 217 -3.41 31.32 -17.81
N ASN A 218 -4.49 31.08 -17.08
CA ASN A 218 -5.73 31.86 -17.24
C ASN A 218 -5.53 33.32 -16.84
N SER A 219 -4.85 33.59 -15.72
CA SER A 219 -4.51 34.98 -15.34
C SER A 219 -3.63 35.66 -16.40
N LEU A 220 -2.63 34.94 -16.93
CA LEU A 220 -1.78 35.47 -18.00
C LEU A 220 -2.58 35.76 -19.29
N LYS A 221 -3.62 34.97 -19.58
CA LYS A 221 -4.52 35.18 -20.72
C LYS A 221 -5.39 36.41 -20.53
N GLU A 222 -5.94 36.63 -19.34
CA GLU A 222 -6.77 37.80 -19.02
C GLU A 222 -5.99 39.11 -19.16
N ASP A 223 -4.71 39.10 -18.77
CA ASP A 223 -3.81 40.26 -18.88
C ASP A 223 -3.19 40.44 -20.28
N SER A 224 -3.38 39.47 -21.19
CA SER A 224 -2.77 39.51 -22.52
C SER A 224 -3.72 40.10 -23.57
N THR A 225 -3.27 41.17 -24.24
CA THR A 225 -3.90 41.68 -25.46
C THR A 225 -3.27 41.09 -26.73
N TYR A 226 -2.39 40.09 -26.59
CA TYR A 226 -1.49 39.67 -27.66
C TYR A 226 -1.86 38.30 -28.24
N GLU A 227 -2.22 38.29 -29.52
CA GLU A 227 -2.86 37.14 -30.17
C GLU A 227 -2.00 35.86 -30.18
N LYS A 228 -0.69 35.93 -30.47
CA LYS A 228 0.14 34.72 -30.45
C LYS A 228 0.34 34.15 -29.04
N GLN A 229 0.42 35.00 -28.01
CA GLN A 229 0.49 34.56 -26.63
C GLN A 229 -0.84 33.93 -26.21
N CYS A 230 -1.97 34.56 -26.51
CA CYS A 230 -3.30 34.00 -26.25
C CYS A 230 -3.49 32.64 -26.95
N SER A 231 -3.07 32.50 -28.22
CA SER A 231 -3.15 31.25 -28.97
C SER A 231 -2.30 30.15 -28.33
N LEU A 232 -1.07 30.46 -27.91
CA LEU A 232 -0.20 29.49 -27.25
C LEU A 232 -0.76 29.06 -25.89
N ILE A 233 -1.34 30.00 -25.13
CA ILE A 233 -2.01 29.69 -23.86
C ILE A 233 -3.19 28.75 -24.10
N GLU A 234 -4.03 29.01 -25.10
CA GLU A 234 -5.17 28.16 -25.45
C GLU A 234 -4.75 26.75 -25.86
N GLN A 235 -3.71 26.62 -26.69
CA GLN A 235 -3.15 25.32 -27.07
C GLN A 235 -2.63 24.57 -25.84
N THR A 236 -1.91 25.26 -24.95
CA THR A 236 -1.38 24.67 -23.73
C THR A 236 -2.50 24.21 -22.79
N LEU A 237 -3.54 25.02 -22.60
CA LEU A 237 -4.72 24.65 -21.81
C LEU A 237 -5.43 23.42 -22.40
N GLY A 238 -5.56 23.34 -23.73
CA GLY A 238 -6.12 22.18 -24.41
C GLY A 238 -5.30 20.90 -24.20
N CYS A 239 -3.97 21.00 -24.24
CA CYS A 239 -3.08 19.87 -23.91
C CYS A 239 -3.26 19.42 -22.45
N LEU A 240 -3.28 20.36 -21.50
CA LEU A 240 -3.48 20.05 -20.07
C LEU A 240 -4.84 19.37 -19.80
N GLU A 241 -5.90 19.71 -20.54
CA GLU A 241 -7.20 19.03 -20.43
C GLU A 241 -7.14 17.58 -20.92
N GLN A 242 -6.41 17.31 -21.99
CA GLN A 242 -6.19 15.95 -22.46
C GLN A 242 -5.34 15.15 -21.47
N GLN A 243 -4.32 15.77 -20.87
CA GLN A 243 -3.48 15.15 -19.84
C GLN A 243 -4.27 14.82 -18.57
N LEU A 244 -5.19 15.70 -18.13
CA LEU A 244 -6.08 15.44 -17.01
C LEU A 244 -7.04 14.27 -17.30
N LYS A 245 -7.60 14.20 -18.50
CA LYS A 245 -8.44 13.06 -18.89
C LYS A 245 -7.65 11.74 -18.90
N LEU A 246 -6.42 11.77 -19.39
CA LEU A 246 -5.52 10.62 -19.35
C LEU A 246 -5.19 10.21 -17.90
N LEU A 247 -5.05 11.19 -17.00
CA LEU A 247 -4.82 10.95 -15.57
C LEU A 247 -5.99 10.24 -14.91
N GLU A 248 -7.23 10.66 -15.23
CA GLU A 248 -8.46 10.00 -14.78
C GLU A 248 -8.51 8.53 -15.27
N ASP A 249 -8.16 8.27 -16.54
CA ASP A 249 -8.11 6.92 -17.09
C ASP A 249 -7.06 6.04 -16.36
N PHE A 250 -5.88 6.60 -16.05
CA PHE A 250 -4.84 5.88 -15.28
C PHE A 250 -5.30 5.56 -13.86
N ARG A 251 -5.95 6.51 -13.20
CA ARG A 251 -6.47 6.37 -11.83
C ARG A 251 -7.54 5.27 -11.77
N GLU A 252 -8.47 5.27 -12.72
CA GLU A 252 -9.53 4.26 -12.78
C GLU A 252 -8.99 2.87 -13.14
N ASP A 253 -8.10 2.73 -14.13
CA ASP A 253 -7.46 1.44 -14.46
C ASP A 253 -6.68 0.88 -13.26
N PHE A 254 -5.98 1.74 -12.52
CA PHE A 254 -5.27 1.32 -11.32
C PHE A 254 -6.22 0.83 -10.22
N ARG A 255 -7.31 1.57 -9.95
CA ARG A 255 -8.35 1.17 -8.99
C ARG A 255 -8.96 -0.19 -9.35
N ILE A 256 -9.36 -0.36 -10.60
CA ILE A 256 -9.94 -1.63 -11.11
C ILE A 256 -8.94 -2.78 -10.93
N ARG A 257 -7.65 -2.57 -11.24
CA ARG A 257 -6.63 -3.61 -11.05
C ARG A 257 -6.46 -4.01 -9.60
N ILE A 258 -6.47 -3.05 -8.67
CA ILE A 258 -6.44 -3.34 -7.23
C ILE A 258 -7.66 -4.14 -6.82
N GLU A 259 -8.86 -3.75 -7.23
CA GLU A 259 -10.10 -4.46 -6.91
C GLU A 259 -10.11 -5.91 -7.43
N LEU A 260 -9.66 -6.13 -8.68
CA LEU A 260 -9.50 -7.46 -9.25
C LEU A 260 -8.49 -8.31 -8.46
N LEU A 261 -7.41 -7.69 -7.97
CA LEU A 261 -6.42 -8.36 -7.13
C LEU A 261 -6.99 -8.75 -5.76
N MET A 262 -7.78 -7.88 -5.13
CA MET A 262 -8.50 -8.20 -3.89
C MET A 262 -9.40 -9.44 -4.09
N CYS A 263 -10.12 -9.50 -5.21
CA CYS A 263 -10.95 -10.66 -5.56
C CYS A 263 -10.12 -11.94 -5.73
N ARG A 264 -8.96 -11.86 -6.39
CA ARG A 264 -8.05 -13.02 -6.58
C ARG A 264 -7.48 -13.51 -5.25
N ILE A 265 -7.23 -12.63 -4.29
CA ILE A 265 -6.81 -12.99 -2.93
C ILE A 265 -7.91 -13.77 -2.21
N ASP A 266 -9.17 -13.31 -2.30
CA ASP A 266 -10.31 -14.02 -1.71
C ASP A 266 -10.48 -15.43 -2.24
N GLN A 267 -10.27 -15.58 -3.55
CA GLN A 267 -10.36 -16.85 -4.27
C GLN A 267 -9.10 -17.74 -4.11
N GLU A 268 -8.08 -17.32 -3.37
CA GLU A 268 -6.83 -18.08 -3.16
C GLU A 268 -6.00 -18.34 -4.43
N PHE A 269 -6.15 -17.49 -5.45
CA PHE A 269 -5.39 -17.57 -6.72
C PHE A 269 -4.37 -16.43 -6.89
N ALA A 270 -4.23 -15.56 -5.90
CA ALA A 270 -3.23 -14.50 -5.90
C ALA A 270 -1.84 -15.08 -5.57
N LEU A 271 -0.85 -14.68 -6.35
CA LEU A 271 0.55 -14.96 -6.08
C LEU A 271 1.15 -13.82 -5.26
N VAL A 272 2.21 -14.10 -4.50
CA VAL A 272 2.94 -13.05 -3.76
C VAL A 272 3.48 -11.97 -4.71
N SER A 273 3.85 -12.35 -5.95
CA SER A 273 4.26 -11.41 -6.98
C SER A 273 3.18 -10.40 -7.37
N ASP A 274 1.90 -10.76 -7.25
CA ASP A 274 0.79 -9.87 -7.57
C ASP A 274 0.73 -8.66 -6.61
N LEU A 275 1.28 -8.79 -5.39
CA LEU A 275 1.37 -7.70 -4.40
C LEU A 275 2.44 -6.65 -4.74
N SER A 276 3.27 -6.89 -5.75
CA SER A 276 4.28 -5.94 -6.21
C SER A 276 3.72 -4.83 -7.12
N ILE A 277 2.41 -4.83 -7.40
CA ILE A 277 1.74 -3.82 -8.20
C ILE A 277 2.00 -2.40 -7.67
N ARG A 278 2.18 -1.44 -8.57
CA ARG A 278 2.40 -0.02 -8.25
C ARG A 278 1.57 0.84 -9.18
N ALA A 279 1.14 2.01 -8.68
CA ALA A 279 0.52 3.03 -9.50
C ALA A 279 1.47 3.47 -10.60
N ARG A 280 0.97 3.57 -11.82
CA ARG A 280 1.78 3.95 -12.97
C ARG A 280 1.93 5.46 -13.01
N LYS A 281 3.16 5.94 -13.12
CA LYS A 281 3.44 7.36 -13.38
C LYS A 281 2.95 7.71 -14.79
N PRO A 282 2.09 8.74 -14.95
CA PRO A 282 1.65 9.19 -16.26
C PRO A 282 2.84 9.70 -17.07
N SER A 283 2.90 9.35 -18.36
CA SER A 283 3.85 9.95 -19.30
C SER A 283 3.16 11.10 -20.00
N PHE A 284 3.39 12.29 -19.47
CA PHE A 284 2.76 13.52 -19.90
C PHE A 284 3.51 14.18 -21.06
N GLU A 285 2.77 14.80 -21.98
CA GLU A 285 3.35 15.58 -23.08
C GLU A 285 4.07 16.82 -22.54
N ILE A 286 3.46 17.49 -21.56
CA ILE A 286 4.09 18.55 -20.77
C ILE A 286 4.40 17.96 -19.38
N PRO A 287 5.68 17.69 -19.08
CA PRO A 287 6.07 17.24 -17.76
C PRO A 287 5.72 18.29 -16.71
N VAL A 288 5.22 17.83 -15.56
CA VAL A 288 4.78 18.73 -14.50
C VAL A 288 5.93 19.53 -13.90
N ASP A 289 7.14 18.99 -13.92
CA ASP A 289 8.35 19.67 -13.47
C ASP A 289 8.76 20.84 -14.39
N ASP A 290 8.23 20.88 -15.63
CA ASP A 290 8.52 21.91 -16.62
C ASP A 290 7.50 23.07 -16.62
N PHE A 291 6.44 22.99 -15.80
CA PHE A 291 5.35 23.97 -15.79
C PHE A 291 5.83 25.42 -15.54
N ASP A 292 6.74 25.63 -14.58
CA ASP A 292 7.25 26.97 -14.28
C ASP A 292 8.11 27.53 -15.42
N GLN A 293 8.91 26.70 -16.08
CA GLN A 293 9.73 27.12 -17.23
C GLN A 293 8.84 27.47 -18.41
N LEU A 294 7.85 26.62 -18.70
CA LEU A 294 6.89 26.87 -19.77
C LEU A 294 6.10 28.16 -19.51
N LEU A 295 5.68 28.41 -18.27
CA LEU A 295 5.01 29.65 -17.90
C LEU A 295 5.87 30.88 -18.20
N GLN A 296 7.16 30.84 -17.84
CA GLN A 296 8.09 31.94 -18.08
C GLN A 296 8.26 32.21 -19.58
N VAL A 297 8.41 31.17 -20.39
CA VAL A 297 8.52 31.31 -21.85
C VAL A 297 7.27 31.94 -22.44
N ILE A 298 6.09 31.47 -22.04
CA ILE A 298 4.80 32.03 -22.50
C ILE A 298 4.66 33.49 -22.06
N ALA A 299 5.05 33.83 -20.82
CA ALA A 299 5.01 35.20 -20.32
C ALA A 299 5.95 36.15 -21.09
N GLN A 300 7.16 35.70 -21.43
CA GLN A 300 8.15 36.49 -22.17
C GLN A 300 7.72 36.81 -23.61
N ILE A 301 6.97 35.91 -24.27
CA ILE A 301 6.41 36.17 -25.60
C ILE A 301 5.49 37.41 -25.58
N GLY A 302 4.73 37.62 -24.51
CA GLY A 302 3.93 38.83 -24.33
C GLY A 302 4.78 40.09 -24.10
N GLY A 303 5.91 39.96 -23.40
CA GLY A 303 6.80 41.08 -23.08
C GLY A 303 7.65 41.58 -24.25
N LEU A 304 8.20 40.67 -25.07
CA LEU A 304 9.10 41.01 -26.19
C LEU A 304 8.42 41.82 -27.30
N GLU A 305 7.13 41.60 -27.57
CA GLU A 305 6.41 42.35 -28.62
C GLU A 305 5.75 43.67 -28.12
N LEU A 306 5.60 43.85 -26.81
CA LEU A 306 5.23 45.14 -26.20
C LEU A 306 6.36 46.17 -26.35
N ASP A 307 7.62 45.74 -26.21
CA ASP A 307 8.80 46.57 -26.47
C ASP A 307 8.94 46.94 -27.96
N GLU A 308 8.59 46.03 -28.89
CA GLU A 308 8.56 46.31 -30.33
C GLU A 308 7.47 47.34 -30.71
N LYS A 309 6.30 47.30 -30.06
CA LYS A 309 5.23 48.30 -30.26
C LYS A 309 5.55 49.66 -29.63
N LEU A 310 6.32 49.69 -28.53
CA LEU A 310 6.72 50.91 -27.83
C LEU A 310 7.97 51.58 -28.42
N ASN A 311 8.79 50.86 -29.20
CA ASN A 311 9.94 51.40 -29.92
C ASN A 311 9.87 51.15 -31.45
N PRO A 312 9.01 51.88 -32.18
CA PRO A 312 8.97 51.81 -33.64
C PRO A 312 10.08 52.68 -34.25
N LYS A 313 11.34 52.43 -33.93
CA LYS A 313 12.45 53.08 -34.66
C LYS A 313 12.89 52.21 -35.83
N LYS A 314 12.24 52.50 -36.96
CA LYS A 314 12.83 52.35 -38.29
C LYS A 314 14.24 52.95 -38.31
N ILE A 315 15.21 52.19 -38.78
CA ILE A 315 16.25 52.72 -39.66
C ILE A 315 16.24 51.82 -40.89
N ASP A 316 15.70 52.37 -41.97
CA ASP A 316 15.83 51.82 -43.31
C ASP A 316 17.25 52.16 -43.79
N PRO A 317 18.13 51.19 -44.14
CA PRO A 317 19.52 51.48 -44.53
C PRO A 317 19.67 52.06 -45.94
N HIS A 318 18.58 52.27 -46.69
CA HIS A 318 18.63 52.60 -48.12
C HIS A 318 17.81 53.84 -48.48
N SER A 319 18.06 54.96 -47.82
CA SER A 319 17.67 56.29 -48.30
C SER A 319 18.89 57.19 -48.45
N GLU A 320 19.63 56.95 -49.54
CA GLU A 320 20.30 57.97 -50.36
C GLU A 320 19.98 57.68 -51.83
#